data_AF-A0A4P7HCZ4-F1
#
_entry.id   AF-A0A4P7HCZ4-F1
#
_cell.length_a   1.000
_cell.length_b   1.000
_cell.length_c   1.000
_cell.angle_alpha   90.00
_cell.angle_beta   90.00
_cell.angle_gamma   90.00
#
_symmetry.space_group_name_H-M   'P 1'
#
loop_
_entity.id
_entity.type
_entity.pdbx_description
1 polymer ?
#
loop_
_entity_poly.entity_id
_entity_poly.type
_entity_poly.pdbx_seq_one_letter_code
_entity_poly.pdbx_strand_id
1 'polypeptide(L)'
;MAGLWKRLFGKSAAEVYPGHTVAETARIKAQFEEFNRERQRAEAELRANPYHPDPSDNPAIESALRAAPQEAWHQLWSAVDEIHTEDPQSLGSWRTNSHDGSLCMPYVQYSEAVDRMTQAVYAVGAIVGFEWMKWDMKSTYPGGLGLETAPVADAARVLTAVIRGERFGDGIILAALNDGTLPAALQRLRTWYEQQAID
;
A
#
# COMPACT_ATOMS: atom_id res chain seq x y z
N MET A 1 -3.85 -27.54 -27.36
CA MET A 1 -4.46 -26.32 -27.94
C MET A 1 -5.78 -25.94 -27.25
N ALA A 2 -6.73 -26.87 -26.99
CA ALA A 2 -8.05 -26.52 -26.42
C ALA A 2 -8.09 -26.28 -24.88
N GLY A 3 -7.14 -26.82 -24.10
CA GLY A 3 -7.23 -26.83 -22.64
C GLY A 3 -6.81 -25.55 -21.91
N LEU A 4 -5.89 -24.75 -22.48
CA LEU A 4 -5.31 -23.58 -21.80
C LEU A 4 -6.30 -22.41 -21.69
N TRP A 5 -7.05 -22.15 -22.76
CA TRP A 5 -8.06 -21.08 -22.80
C TRP A 5 -9.27 -21.36 -21.91
N LYS A 6 -9.72 -22.62 -21.89
CA LYS A 6 -10.80 -23.06 -21.01
C LYS A 6 -10.42 -22.93 -19.53
N ARG A 7 -9.13 -23.07 -19.20
CA ARG A 7 -8.59 -22.88 -17.84
C ARG A 7 -8.53 -21.42 -17.40
N LEU A 8 -8.19 -20.51 -18.32
CA LEU A 8 -7.99 -19.09 -17.99
C LEU A 8 -9.28 -18.26 -18.09
N PHE A 9 -10.19 -18.60 -18.99
CA PHE A 9 -11.37 -17.77 -19.30
C PHE A 9 -12.70 -18.54 -19.31
N GLY A 10 -12.69 -19.82 -18.91
CA GLY A 10 -13.88 -20.69 -18.94
C GLY A 10 -14.40 -21.03 -20.34
N LYS A 11 -13.79 -20.48 -21.40
CA LYS A 11 -14.18 -20.62 -22.80
C LYS A 11 -13.02 -21.08 -23.67
N SER A 12 -13.31 -21.77 -24.76
CA SER A 12 -12.32 -22.17 -25.76
C SER A 12 -11.83 -20.97 -26.59
N ALA A 13 -10.64 -21.08 -27.18
CA ALA A 13 -10.07 -20.01 -28.02
C ALA A 13 -11.00 -19.56 -29.17
N ALA A 14 -11.80 -20.49 -29.71
CA ALA A 14 -12.78 -20.21 -30.76
C ALA A 14 -14.00 -19.41 -30.26
N GLU A 15 -14.32 -19.51 -28.96
CA GLU A 15 -15.40 -18.75 -28.31
C GLU A 15 -14.95 -17.38 -27.82
N VAL A 16 -13.66 -17.21 -27.51
CA VAL A 16 -13.10 -15.91 -27.07
C VAL A 16 -12.81 -15.01 -28.27
N TYR A 17 -12.49 -15.59 -29.44
CA TYR A 17 -12.07 -14.84 -30.63
C TYR A 17 -12.74 -15.39 -31.92
N PRO A 18 -14.07 -15.22 -32.08
CA PRO A 18 -14.76 -15.68 -33.28
C PRO A 18 -14.30 -14.88 -34.51
N GLY A 19 -13.75 -15.57 -35.52
CA GLY A 19 -13.34 -14.98 -36.80
C GLY A 19 -11.83 -14.87 -37.04
N HIS A 20 -10.98 -15.22 -36.07
CA HIS A 20 -9.53 -15.20 -36.26
C HIS A 20 -9.03 -16.45 -36.97
N THR A 21 -8.10 -16.25 -37.91
CA THR A 21 -7.37 -17.34 -38.55
C THR A 21 -6.43 -18.03 -37.56
N VAL A 22 -6.08 -19.30 -37.82
CA VAL A 22 -5.13 -20.07 -36.99
C VAL A 22 -3.79 -19.33 -36.80
N ALA A 23 -3.35 -18.57 -37.81
CA ALA A 23 -2.14 -17.77 -37.77
C ALA A 23 -2.25 -16.57 -36.80
N GLU A 24 -3.39 -15.90 -36.76
CA GLU A 24 -3.65 -14.79 -35.84
C GLU A 24 -3.76 -15.27 -34.40
N THR A 25 -4.42 -16.41 -34.16
CA THR A 25 -4.50 -17.01 -32.82
C THR A 25 -3.11 -17.42 -32.31
N ALA A 26 -2.24 -17.92 -33.19
CA ALA A 26 -0.85 -18.26 -32.85
C ALA A 26 -0.03 -17.01 -32.49
N ARG A 27 -0.22 -15.90 -33.22
CA ARG A 27 0.46 -14.62 -32.95
C ARG A 27 0.04 -14.03 -31.61
N ILE A 28 -1.26 -13.96 -31.32
CA ILE A 28 -1.78 -13.45 -30.04
C ILE A 28 -1.24 -14.29 -28.88
N LYS A 29 -1.22 -15.62 -29.03
CA LYS A 29 -0.67 -16.51 -28.02
C LYS A 29 0.81 -16.26 -27.77
N ALA A 30 1.61 -16.10 -28.84
CA ALA A 30 3.04 -15.82 -28.71
C ALA A 30 3.30 -14.50 -27.97
N GLN A 31 2.55 -13.44 -28.29
CA GLN A 31 2.62 -12.15 -27.61
C GLN A 31 2.24 -12.25 -26.13
N PHE A 32 1.20 -13.00 -25.79
CA PHE A 32 0.79 -13.21 -24.39
C PHE A 32 1.81 -14.03 -23.60
N GLU A 33 2.40 -15.06 -24.21
CA GLU A 33 3.49 -15.83 -23.59
C GLU A 33 4.75 -14.99 -23.40
N GLU A 34 5.06 -14.07 -24.33
CA GLU A 34 6.16 -13.11 -24.21
C GLU A 34 5.92 -12.13 -23.06
N PHE A 35 4.74 -11.51 -23.01
CA PHE A 35 4.34 -10.65 -21.91
C PHE A 35 4.43 -11.34 -20.54
N ASN A 36 3.97 -12.60 -20.44
CA ASN A 36 4.08 -13.36 -19.19
C ASN A 36 5.53 -13.67 -18.81
N ARG A 37 6.42 -13.94 -19.78
CA ARG A 37 7.85 -14.13 -19.53
C ARG A 37 8.50 -12.85 -19.04
N GLU A 38 8.19 -11.72 -19.66
CA GLU A 38 8.69 -10.40 -19.22
C GLU A 38 8.22 -10.08 -17.80
N ARG A 39 6.94 -10.33 -17.51
CA ARG A 39 6.38 -10.15 -16.16
C ARG A 39 7.09 -11.03 -15.13
N GLN A 40 7.29 -12.32 -15.42
CA GLN A 40 8.01 -13.24 -14.52
C GLN A 40 9.47 -12.81 -14.30
N ARG A 41 10.12 -12.30 -15.35
CA ARG A 41 11.50 -11.79 -15.26
C ARG A 41 11.56 -10.53 -14.41
N ALA A 42 10.65 -9.58 -14.61
CA ALA A 42 10.56 -8.37 -13.80
C ALA A 42 10.27 -8.71 -12.33
N GLU A 43 9.35 -9.64 -12.06
CA GLU A 43 9.08 -10.15 -10.71
C GLU A 43 10.32 -10.82 -10.07
N ALA A 44 11.10 -11.59 -10.86
CA ALA A 44 12.32 -12.22 -10.39
C ALA A 44 13.45 -11.21 -10.12
N GLU A 45 13.60 -10.19 -10.98
CA GLU A 45 14.55 -9.10 -10.79
C GLU A 45 14.18 -8.23 -9.57
N LEU A 46 12.88 -7.97 -9.36
CA LEU A 46 12.37 -7.35 -8.13
C LEU A 46 12.73 -8.19 -6.90
N ARG A 47 12.43 -9.50 -6.91
CA ARG A 47 12.77 -10.40 -5.79
C ARG A 47 14.27 -10.53 -5.54
N ALA A 48 15.09 -10.37 -6.57
CA ALA A 48 16.55 -10.41 -6.45
C ALA A 48 17.15 -9.11 -5.90
N ASN A 49 16.39 -8.01 -5.86
CA ASN A 49 16.84 -6.78 -5.21
C ASN A 49 16.94 -7.03 -3.69
N PRO A 50 18.13 -6.92 -3.08
CA PRO A 50 18.33 -7.20 -1.65
C PRO A 50 17.57 -6.25 -0.72
N TYR A 51 17.01 -5.17 -1.27
CA TYR A 51 16.20 -4.18 -0.57
C TYR A 51 14.72 -4.26 -0.93
N HIS A 52 14.34 -5.18 -1.82
CA HIS A 52 12.94 -5.46 -2.06
C HIS A 52 12.40 -6.29 -0.89
N PRO A 53 11.47 -5.74 -0.09
CA PRO A 53 10.83 -6.54 0.94
C PRO A 53 10.10 -7.71 0.29
N ASP A 54 10.17 -8.91 0.85
CA ASP A 54 9.45 -10.06 0.30
C ASP A 54 7.96 -9.68 0.10
N PRO A 55 7.44 -9.68 -1.15
CA PRO A 55 6.06 -9.33 -1.47
C PRO A 55 5.09 -10.44 -1.09
N SER A 56 5.49 -11.40 -0.26
CA SER A 56 4.58 -12.28 0.43
C SER A 56 4.11 -11.64 1.73
N ASP A 57 2.97 -12.12 2.22
CA ASP A 57 2.67 -11.95 3.64
C ASP A 57 3.86 -12.44 4.46
N ASN A 58 4.31 -11.59 5.39
CA ASN A 58 5.35 -11.94 6.34
C ASN A 58 4.64 -12.45 7.60
N PRO A 59 4.77 -13.73 7.95
CA PRO A 59 4.06 -14.30 9.09
C PRO A 59 4.35 -13.57 10.41
N ALA A 60 5.54 -12.98 10.57
CA ALA A 60 5.87 -12.21 11.75
C ALA A 60 5.12 -10.86 11.81
N ILE A 61 4.96 -10.19 10.66
CA ILE A 61 4.17 -8.96 10.57
C ILE A 61 2.70 -9.27 10.85
N GLU A 62 2.13 -10.27 10.17
CA GLU A 62 0.75 -10.69 10.44
C GLU A 62 0.51 -11.09 11.88
N SER A 63 1.42 -11.86 12.47
CA SER A 63 1.31 -12.27 13.88
C SER A 63 1.31 -11.07 14.82
N ALA A 64 2.14 -10.05 14.54
CA ALA A 64 2.17 -8.82 15.32
C ALA A 64 0.84 -8.04 15.20
N LEU A 65 0.30 -7.92 13.98
CA LEU A 65 -0.99 -7.27 13.74
C LEU A 65 -2.13 -8.02 14.46
N ARG A 66 -2.15 -9.36 14.40
CA ARG A 66 -3.17 -10.19 15.10
C ARG A 66 -3.06 -10.09 16.62
N ALA A 67 -1.87 -9.88 17.15
CA ALA A 67 -1.64 -9.76 18.58
C ALA A 67 -2.06 -8.40 19.16
N ALA A 68 -2.33 -7.40 18.32
CA ALA A 68 -2.77 -6.09 18.77
C ALA A 68 -4.15 -6.15 19.45
N PRO A 69 -4.35 -5.44 20.57
CA PRO A 69 -5.62 -5.45 21.29
C PRO A 69 -6.72 -4.78 20.45
N GLN A 70 -7.96 -5.27 20.58
CA GLN A 70 -9.13 -4.74 19.86
C GLN A 70 -9.31 -3.22 20.07
N GLU A 71 -9.02 -2.74 21.28
CA GLU A 71 -9.08 -1.31 21.60
C GLU A 71 -8.13 -0.46 20.73
N ALA A 72 -6.93 -0.96 20.41
CA ALA A 72 -6.00 -0.24 19.53
C ALA A 72 -6.54 -0.15 18.10
N TRP A 73 -7.20 -1.21 17.62
CA TRP A 73 -7.88 -1.19 16.31
C TRP A 73 -9.04 -0.22 16.29
N HIS A 74 -9.85 -0.17 17.35
CA HIS A 74 -10.95 0.80 17.47
C HIS A 74 -10.44 2.25 17.45
N GLN A 75 -9.35 2.53 18.19
CA GLN A 75 -8.73 3.84 18.20
C GLN A 75 -8.19 4.24 16.83
N LEU A 76 -7.58 3.30 16.11
CA LEU A 76 -7.11 3.54 14.74
C LEU A 76 -8.27 3.92 13.82
N TRP A 77 -9.34 3.13 13.80
CA TRP A 77 -10.46 3.38 12.89
C TRP A 77 -11.26 4.62 13.26
N SER A 78 -11.43 4.94 14.55
CA SER A 78 -12.00 6.22 14.98
C SER A 78 -11.21 7.40 14.42
N ALA A 79 -9.88 7.38 14.54
CA ALA A 79 -9.04 8.46 14.04
C ALA A 79 -9.05 8.55 12.50
N VAL A 80 -9.07 7.42 11.80
CA VAL A 80 -9.17 7.38 10.33
C VAL A 80 -10.52 7.91 9.85
N ASP A 81 -11.62 7.52 10.51
CA ASP A 81 -12.97 7.99 10.18
C ASP A 81 -13.09 9.51 10.44
N GLU A 82 -12.49 10.04 11.50
CA GLU A 82 -12.41 11.48 11.75
C GLU A 82 -11.65 12.22 10.64
N ILE A 83 -10.49 11.74 10.22
CA ILE A 83 -9.71 12.29 9.10
C ILE A 83 -10.57 12.38 7.82
N HIS A 84 -11.41 11.39 7.55
CA HIS A 84 -12.29 11.38 6.38
C HIS A 84 -13.43 12.41 6.45
N THR A 85 -13.78 12.87 7.65
CA THR A 85 -14.82 13.90 7.86
C THR A 85 -14.28 15.32 7.94
N GLU A 86 -13.00 15.47 8.23
CA GLU A 86 -12.31 16.76 8.25
C GLU A 86 -12.14 17.33 6.82
N ASP A 87 -12.02 18.65 6.72
CA ASP A 87 -11.60 19.29 5.46
C ASP A 87 -10.16 18.86 5.17
N PRO A 88 -9.84 18.36 3.96
CA PRO A 88 -8.46 18.02 3.60
C PRO A 88 -7.44 19.14 3.90
N GLN A 89 -7.86 20.41 3.83
CA GLN A 89 -7.00 21.55 4.15
C GLN A 89 -6.76 21.75 5.66
N SER A 90 -7.57 21.15 6.54
CA SER A 90 -7.39 21.21 7.99
C SER A 90 -6.50 20.10 8.54
N LEU A 91 -6.19 19.06 7.76
CA LEU A 91 -5.39 17.91 8.20
C LEU A 91 -3.93 18.27 8.54
N GLY A 92 -3.41 19.35 7.96
CA GLY A 92 -2.08 19.85 8.28
C GLY A 92 -1.82 21.21 7.65
N SER A 93 -1.04 22.03 8.34
CA SER A 93 -0.66 23.37 7.86
C SER A 93 0.83 23.63 8.05
N TRP A 94 1.45 24.21 7.02
CA TRP A 94 2.83 24.67 7.11
C TRP A 94 2.93 25.88 8.05
N ARG A 95 3.90 25.82 8.95
CA ARG A 95 4.23 26.88 9.90
C ARG A 95 5.67 27.31 9.69
N THR A 96 5.90 28.62 9.74
CA THR A 96 7.23 29.24 9.64
C THR A 96 7.63 29.98 10.92
N ASN A 97 6.76 29.92 11.94
CA ASN A 97 6.91 30.65 13.18
C ASN A 97 6.72 29.70 14.36
N SER A 98 7.51 29.89 15.40
CA SER A 98 7.37 29.22 16.69
C SER A 98 6.21 29.79 17.50
N HIS A 99 5.90 29.17 18.64
CA HIS A 99 4.81 29.60 19.53
C HIS A 99 4.98 31.05 20.04
N ASP A 100 6.21 31.53 20.20
CA ASP A 100 6.54 32.89 20.61
C ASP A 100 6.56 33.91 19.46
N GLY A 101 6.22 33.47 18.25
CA GLY A 101 6.20 34.29 17.03
C GLY A 101 7.55 34.42 16.32
N SER A 102 8.64 33.90 16.89
CA SER A 102 9.96 33.89 16.23
C SER A 102 9.95 33.04 14.96
N LEU A 103 10.73 33.45 13.95
CA LEU A 103 10.89 32.68 12.72
C LEU A 103 11.66 31.38 13.01
N CYS A 104 11.17 30.26 12.47
CA CYS A 104 11.83 28.96 12.56
C CYS A 104 11.87 28.27 11.19
N MET A 105 12.56 27.13 11.13
CA MET A 105 12.49 26.26 9.96
C MET A 105 11.03 25.87 9.70
N PRO A 106 10.58 25.86 8.43
CA PRO A 106 9.22 25.45 8.10
C PRO A 106 8.95 24.02 8.60
N TYR A 107 7.83 23.82 9.27
CA TYR A 107 7.38 22.52 9.75
C TYR A 107 5.88 22.34 9.50
N VAL A 108 5.39 21.10 9.49
CA VAL A 108 3.96 20.83 9.38
C VAL A 108 3.36 20.67 10.78
N GLN A 109 2.34 21.46 11.07
CA GLN A 109 1.46 21.23 12.21
C GLN A 109 0.28 20.38 11.75
N TYR A 110 0.23 19.13 12.18
CA TYR A 110 -0.85 18.19 11.89
C TYR A 110 -2.09 18.44 12.76
N SER A 111 -3.26 17.99 12.28
CA SER A 111 -4.47 17.95 13.10
C SER A 111 -4.37 16.86 14.16
N GLU A 112 -5.15 16.98 15.24
CA GLU A 112 -5.15 15.98 16.30
C GLU A 112 -5.57 14.59 15.80
N ALA A 113 -6.45 14.51 14.78
CA ALA A 113 -6.87 13.26 14.20
C ALA A 113 -5.70 12.55 13.48
N VAL A 114 -4.85 13.30 12.77
CA VAL A 114 -3.63 12.75 12.14
C VAL A 114 -2.62 12.30 13.18
N ASP A 115 -2.45 13.04 14.28
CA ASP A 115 -1.59 12.62 15.39
C ASP A 115 -2.11 11.34 16.05
N ARG A 116 -3.42 11.26 16.35
CA ARG A 116 -4.06 10.06 16.90
C ARG A 116 -3.93 8.86 15.98
N MET A 117 -4.18 9.03 14.67
CA MET A 117 -4.00 7.97 13.67
C MET A 117 -2.55 7.47 13.69
N THR A 118 -1.57 8.39 13.70
CA THR A 118 -0.15 8.02 13.73
C THR A 118 0.17 7.18 14.96
N GLN A 119 -0.27 7.59 16.16
CA GLN A 119 -0.07 6.82 17.39
C GLN A 119 -0.78 5.46 17.35
N ALA A 120 -1.99 5.40 16.82
CA ALA A 120 -2.76 4.17 16.71
C ALA A 120 -2.12 3.18 15.73
N VAL A 121 -1.49 3.64 14.64
CA VAL A 121 -0.70 2.79 13.73
C VAL A 121 0.48 2.13 14.46
N TYR A 122 1.15 2.84 15.39
CA TYR A 122 2.14 2.21 16.27
C TYR A 122 1.51 1.19 17.22
N ALA A 123 0.36 1.53 17.82
CA ALA A 123 -0.31 0.68 18.80
C ALA A 123 -0.80 -0.66 18.23
N VAL A 124 -1.21 -0.69 16.95
CA VAL A 124 -1.61 -1.93 16.26
C VAL A 124 -0.43 -2.75 15.73
N GLY A 125 0.82 -2.28 15.92
CA GLY A 125 2.01 -2.99 15.44
C GLY A 125 2.26 -2.87 13.92
N ALA A 126 1.62 -1.91 13.25
CA ALA A 126 1.78 -1.71 11.81
C ALA A 126 3.09 -0.96 11.42
N ILE A 127 3.87 -0.51 12.40
CA ILE A 127 5.23 0.02 12.18
C ILE A 127 6.26 -1.11 12.30
N VAL A 128 6.75 -1.59 11.15
CA VAL A 128 7.55 -2.81 11.03
C VAL A 128 9.04 -2.55 10.79
N GLY A 129 9.88 -3.55 11.07
CA GLY A 129 11.32 -3.50 10.80
C GLY A 129 11.64 -4.04 9.41
N PHE A 130 12.22 -3.21 8.54
CA PHE A 130 12.83 -3.60 7.26
C PHE A 130 13.72 -2.46 6.72
N GLU A 131 14.42 -2.66 5.61
CA GLU A 131 15.29 -1.67 4.94
C GLU A 131 14.49 -0.58 4.19
N TRP A 132 13.55 0.06 4.88
CA TRP A 132 12.56 0.99 4.31
C TRP A 132 13.18 2.19 3.59
N MET A 133 14.35 2.68 4.03
CA MET A 133 15.06 3.78 3.36
C MET A 133 15.60 3.41 1.97
N LYS A 134 15.77 2.11 1.71
CA LYS A 134 16.29 1.59 0.43
C LYS A 134 15.18 0.98 -0.43
N TRP A 135 13.96 0.92 0.10
CA TRP A 135 12.82 0.41 -0.64
C TRP A 135 12.20 1.53 -1.47
N ASP A 136 12.12 1.31 -2.79
CA ASP A 136 11.46 2.24 -3.70
C ASP A 136 9.93 2.07 -3.65
N MET A 137 9.36 2.56 -2.55
CA MET A 137 7.92 2.56 -2.31
C MET A 137 7.16 3.27 -3.42
N LYS A 138 7.67 4.40 -3.94
CA LYS A 138 6.96 5.23 -4.93
C LYS A 138 6.85 4.54 -6.29
N SER A 139 7.85 3.75 -6.66
CA SER A 139 7.79 2.94 -7.88
C SER A 139 6.98 1.66 -7.69
N THR A 140 6.98 1.09 -6.47
CA THR A 140 6.20 -0.12 -6.16
C THR A 140 4.70 0.17 -6.06
N TYR A 141 4.33 1.27 -5.39
CA TYR A 141 2.97 1.70 -5.09
C TYR A 141 2.78 3.19 -5.40
N PRO A 142 2.77 3.60 -6.68
CA PRO A 142 2.65 5.01 -7.06
C PRO A 142 1.28 5.56 -6.63
N GLY A 143 1.27 6.52 -5.71
CA GLY A 143 0.02 7.07 -5.13
C GLY A 143 -0.82 6.01 -4.41
N GLY A 144 -0.20 4.92 -3.95
CA GLY A 144 -0.89 3.79 -3.32
C GLY A 144 -1.58 2.81 -4.28
N LEU A 145 -1.47 2.99 -5.60
CA LEU A 145 -2.07 2.08 -6.59
C LEU A 145 -1.57 0.65 -6.42
N GLY A 146 -2.48 -0.33 -6.35
CA GLY A 146 -2.17 -1.75 -6.21
C GLY A 146 -2.16 -2.24 -4.77
N LEU A 147 -2.20 -1.35 -3.77
CA LEU A 147 -2.24 -1.74 -2.36
C LEU A 147 -3.52 -2.48 -1.99
N GLU A 148 -4.63 -2.24 -2.69
CA GLU A 148 -5.93 -2.85 -2.41
C GLU A 148 -5.91 -4.38 -2.52
N THR A 149 -5.01 -4.94 -3.33
CA THR A 149 -4.82 -6.39 -3.51
C THR A 149 -3.48 -6.91 -3.01
N ALA A 150 -2.61 -6.02 -2.51
CA ALA A 150 -1.29 -6.37 -1.98
C ALA A 150 -1.39 -7.24 -0.71
N PRO A 151 -0.31 -7.92 -0.30
CA PRO A 151 -0.21 -8.49 1.05
C PRO A 151 -0.42 -7.42 2.13
N VAL A 152 -0.96 -7.79 3.30
CA VAL A 152 -1.12 -6.80 4.40
C VAL A 152 0.23 -6.30 4.91
N ALA A 153 1.26 -7.14 4.79
CA ALA A 153 2.63 -6.78 5.11
C ALA A 153 3.13 -5.57 4.30
N ASP A 154 2.67 -5.40 3.06
CA ASP A 154 3.03 -4.25 2.23
C ASP A 154 2.35 -2.97 2.69
N ALA A 155 1.09 -3.04 3.11
CA ALA A 155 0.44 -1.90 3.76
C ALA A 155 1.21 -1.45 5.02
N ALA A 156 1.63 -2.39 5.87
CA ALA A 156 2.45 -2.08 7.05
C ALA A 156 3.81 -1.45 6.68
N ARG A 157 4.44 -1.93 5.60
CA ARG A 157 5.70 -1.36 5.08
C ARG A 157 5.51 0.06 4.54
N VAL A 158 4.43 0.33 3.80
CA VAL A 158 4.09 1.68 3.34
C VAL A 158 3.84 2.61 4.52
N LEU A 159 3.02 2.20 5.50
CA LEU A 159 2.78 2.96 6.72
C LEU A 159 4.08 3.29 7.45
N THR A 160 4.98 2.31 7.55
CA THR A 160 6.32 2.50 8.14
C THR A 160 7.13 3.54 7.37
N ALA A 161 7.21 3.43 6.03
CA ALA A 161 8.00 4.34 5.20
C ALA A 161 7.48 5.77 5.28
N VAL A 162 6.16 5.97 5.28
CA VAL A 162 5.52 7.30 5.41
C VAL A 162 5.75 7.88 6.80
N ILE A 163 5.35 7.16 7.86
CA ILE A 163 5.37 7.69 9.24
C ILE A 163 6.81 7.87 9.75
N ARG A 164 7.73 6.94 9.44
CA ARG A 164 9.14 7.13 9.83
C ARG A 164 9.85 8.12 8.94
N GLY A 165 9.42 8.28 7.69
CA GLY A 165 9.92 9.28 6.76
C GLY A 165 9.83 10.68 7.33
N GLU A 166 8.75 11.00 8.04
CA GLU A 166 8.51 12.30 8.70
C GLU A 166 9.69 12.75 9.61
N ARG A 167 10.45 11.81 10.18
CA ARG A 167 11.63 12.10 11.01
C ARG A 167 12.81 12.71 10.22
N PHE A 168 12.77 12.62 8.90
CA PHE A 168 13.82 13.08 7.99
C PHE A 168 13.38 14.24 7.11
N GLY A 169 12.10 14.64 7.20
CA GLY A 169 11.57 15.80 6.50
C GLY A 169 10.10 16.00 6.84
N ASP A 170 9.73 17.26 7.09
CA ASP A 170 8.35 17.64 7.36
C ASP A 170 7.46 17.46 6.12
N GLY A 171 6.20 17.11 6.35
CA GLY A 171 5.14 17.07 5.34
C GLY A 171 5.05 15.77 4.56
N ILE A 172 5.74 14.71 4.94
CA ILE A 172 5.67 13.41 4.26
C ILE A 172 4.31 12.76 4.47
N ILE A 173 3.79 12.78 5.70
CA ILE A 173 2.45 12.30 6.02
C ILE A 173 1.40 13.12 5.26
N LEU A 174 1.58 14.44 5.18
CA LEU A 174 0.64 15.34 4.49
C LEU A 174 0.62 15.06 2.98
N ALA A 175 1.79 14.86 2.38
CA ALA A 175 1.90 14.48 0.97
C ALA A 175 1.22 13.13 0.70
N ALA A 176 1.44 12.14 1.57
CA ALA A 176 0.85 10.80 1.41
C ALA A 176 -0.67 10.76 1.67
N LEU A 177 -1.19 11.67 2.50
CA LEU A 177 -2.63 11.91 2.64
C LEU A 177 -3.21 12.48 1.33
N ASN A 178 -2.53 13.48 0.76
CA ASN A 178 -3.00 14.17 -0.44
C ASN A 178 -2.91 13.34 -1.72
N ASP A 179 -1.88 12.50 -1.86
CA ASP A 179 -1.68 11.67 -3.06
C ASP A 179 -2.39 10.31 -3.00
N GLY A 180 -3.03 9.98 -1.88
CA GLY A 180 -3.78 8.74 -1.69
C GLY A 180 -2.96 7.55 -1.19
N THR A 181 -1.63 7.66 -1.08
CA THR A 181 -0.77 6.58 -0.61
C THR A 181 -1.13 6.12 0.81
N LEU A 182 -1.29 7.06 1.74
CA LEU A 182 -1.61 6.74 3.13
C LEU A 182 -3.05 6.20 3.28
N PRO A 183 -4.09 6.82 2.67
CA PRO A 183 -5.43 6.24 2.61
C PRO A 183 -5.49 4.81 2.06
N ALA A 184 -4.77 4.53 0.95
CA ALA A 184 -4.76 3.20 0.34
C ALA A 184 -4.16 2.14 1.27
N ALA A 185 -3.05 2.47 1.96
CA ALA A 185 -2.43 1.57 2.94
C ALA A 185 -3.34 1.30 4.15
N LEU A 186 -3.96 2.36 4.70
CA LEU A 186 -4.92 2.24 5.81
C LEU A 186 -6.15 1.41 5.42
N GLN A 187 -6.70 1.63 4.23
CA GLN A 187 -7.82 0.85 3.72
C GLN A 187 -7.46 -0.63 3.56
N ARG A 188 -6.28 -0.92 3.01
CA ARG A 188 -5.81 -2.31 2.87
C ARG A 188 -5.69 -3.00 4.23
N LEU A 189 -5.18 -2.28 5.23
CA LEU A 189 -5.05 -2.76 6.60
C LEU A 189 -6.43 -3.01 7.23
N ARG A 190 -7.39 -2.09 7.04
CA ARG A 190 -8.78 -2.22 7.53
C ARG A 190 -9.47 -3.45 6.93
N THR A 191 -9.39 -3.61 5.61
CA THR A 191 -9.97 -4.77 4.92
C THR A 191 -9.37 -6.09 5.42
N TRP A 192 -8.06 -6.15 5.67
CA TRP A 192 -7.45 -7.34 6.27
C TRP A 192 -8.01 -7.61 7.66
N TYR A 193 -8.09 -6.59 8.52
CA TYR A 193 -8.57 -6.72 9.90
C TYR A 193 -10.03 -7.22 9.94
N GLU A 194 -10.89 -6.65 9.11
CA GLU A 194 -12.31 -7.04 9.01
C GLU A 194 -12.48 -8.49 8.51
N GLN A 195 -11.61 -8.96 7.61
CA GLN A 195 -11.61 -10.36 7.16
C GLN A 195 -11.26 -11.32 8.30
N GLN A 196 -10.36 -10.94 9.22
CA GLN A 196 -10.02 -11.78 10.38
C GLN A 196 -11.13 -11.86 11.42
N ALA A 197 -12.06 -10.90 11.45
CA ALA A 197 -13.16 -10.89 12.41
C ALA A 197 -14.33 -11.79 12.00
N ILE A 198 -14.32 -12.31 10.77
CA ILE A 198 -15.35 -13.19 10.21
C ILE A 198 -14.98 -14.68 10.40
N ASP A 199 -13.71 -14.99 10.67
CA ASP A 199 -13.18 -16.33 10.95
C ASP A 199 -13.16 -16.65 12.46
#